data_AF-A0A532AHU5-F1
#
_entry.id   AF-A0A532AHU5-F1
#
_cell.length_a   1.000
_cell.length_b   1.000
_cell.length_c   1.000
_cell.angle_alpha   90.00
_cell.angle_beta   90.00
_cell.angle_gamma   90.00
#
_symmetry.space_group_name_H-M   'P 1'
#
loop_
_entity.id
_entity.type
_entity.pdbx_description
1 polymer ?
#
loop_
_entity_poly.entity_id
_entity_poly.type
_entity_poly.pdbx_seq_one_letter_code
_entity_poly.pdbx_strand_id
1 'polypeptide(L)' 'LRFIKAPTTEQGQNVPPSAGLQFFGLVDIDGPTEQMTVRLMDRDDNELYKVTLDPVQSA' A
#
# COMPACT_ATOMS: atom_id res chain seq x y z
N LEU A 1 12.42 3.20 8.71
CA LEU A 1 11.50 2.84 7.61
C LEU A 1 10.64 1.67 8.08
N ARG A 2 9.31 1.74 7.94
CA ARG A 2 8.39 0.70 8.48
C ARG A 2 8.26 -0.52 7.56
N PHE A 3 8.34 -0.32 6.23
CA PHE A 3 8.32 -1.38 5.22
C PHE A 3 9.37 -1.08 4.16
N ILE A 4 10.17 -2.09 3.78
CA ILE A 4 11.22 -1.97 2.77
C ILE A 4 11.18 -3.22 1.90
N LYS A 5 11.09 -3.03 0.58
CA LYS A 5 11.44 -4.03 -0.41
C LYS A 5 12.48 -3.40 -1.33
N ALA A 6 13.70 -3.90 -1.28
CA ALA A 6 14.84 -3.39 -2.04
C ALA A 6 15.63 -4.56 -2.63
N PRO A 7 16.28 -4.38 -3.79
CA PRO A 7 17.12 -5.41 -4.36
C PRO A 7 18.30 -5.70 -3.45
N THR A 8 18.67 -6.97 -3.37
CA THR A 8 19.96 -7.41 -2.84
C THR A 8 21.10 -6.99 -3.77
N THR A 9 22.34 -7.03 -3.27
CA THR A 9 23.53 -6.75 -4.08
C THR A 9 23.59 -7.68 -5.30
N GLU A 10 23.23 -8.95 -5.13
CA GLU A 10 23.24 -9.99 -6.15
C GLU A 10 22.17 -9.78 -7.22
N GLN A 11 21.00 -9.24 -6.84
CA GLN A 11 19.94 -8.87 -7.78
C GLN A 11 20.33 -7.66 -8.64
N GLY A 12 21.28 -6.85 -8.19
CA GLY A 12 21.75 -5.67 -8.90
C GLY A 12 20.78 -4.48 -8.83
N GLN A 13 21.07 -3.47 -9.63
CA GLN A 13 20.27 -2.25 -9.70
C GLN A 13 19.26 -2.29 -10.86
N ASN A 14 18.21 -1.47 -10.78
CA ASN A 14 17.18 -1.34 -11.83
C ASN A 14 16.47 -2.65 -12.20
N VAL A 15 16.20 -3.50 -11.20
CA VAL A 15 15.46 -4.75 -11.42
C VAL A 15 14.03 -4.48 -11.91
N PRO A 16 13.47 -5.35 -12.76
CA PRO A 16 12.13 -5.16 -13.31
C PRO A 16 11.04 -5.26 -12.23
N PRO A 17 9.84 -4.70 -12.45
CA PRO A 17 8.69 -4.88 -11.55
C PRO A 17 8.35 -6.35 -11.29
N SER A 18 8.67 -7.23 -12.24
CA SER A 18 8.51 -8.68 -12.10
C SER A 18 9.35 -9.31 -10.98
N ALA A 19 10.31 -8.58 -10.38
CA ALA A 19 11.05 -9.01 -9.18
C ALA A 19 10.25 -8.91 -7.87
N GLY A 20 9.04 -8.32 -7.88
CA GLY A 20 8.12 -8.37 -6.73
C GLY A 20 8.49 -7.47 -5.55
N LEU A 21 9.38 -6.50 -5.78
CA LEU A 21 9.83 -5.55 -4.76
C LEU A 21 8.95 -4.29 -4.67
N GLN A 22 7.79 -4.32 -5.32
CA GLN A 22 6.86 -3.18 -5.37
C GLN A 22 5.77 -3.33 -4.31
N PHE A 23 5.26 -2.19 -3.87
CA PHE A 23 4.05 -2.08 -3.09
C PHE A 23 2.92 -1.50 -3.95
N PHE A 24 1.68 -1.74 -3.55
CA PHE A 24 0.52 -1.07 -4.13
C PHE A 24 -0.49 -0.69 -3.05
N GLY A 25 -1.36 0.27 -3.34
CA GLY A 25 -2.39 0.73 -2.42
C GLY A 25 -3.77 0.24 -2.85
N LEU A 26 -4.61 -0.10 -1.88
CA LEU A 26 -6.06 -0.26 -2.07
C LEU A 26 -6.78 0.83 -1.28
N VAL A 27 -7.85 1.36 -1.86
CA VAL A 27 -8.70 2.36 -1.23
C VAL A 27 -10.14 1.90 -1.36
N ASP A 28 -10.81 1.75 -0.22
CA ASP A 28 -12.23 1.45 -0.14
C ASP A 28 -12.94 2.65 0.50
N ILE A 29 -14.02 3.11 -0.11
CA ILE A 29 -14.88 4.17 0.44
C ILE A 29 -16.24 3.56 0.72
N ASP A 30 -16.66 3.61 1.97
CA ASP A 30 -18.01 3.21 2.36
C ASP A 30 -19.00 4.33 2.02
N GLY A 31 -20.03 4.01 1.24
CA GLY A 31 -20.99 5.02 0.77
C GLY A 31 -21.82 5.67 1.89
N PRO A 32 -22.41 4.90 2.81
CA PRO A 32 -23.21 5.45 3.91
C PRO A 32 -22.42 6.30 4.93
N THR A 33 -21.20 5.91 5.28
CA THR A 33 -20.39 6.60 6.31
C THR A 33 -19.35 7.54 5.74
N GLU A 34 -19.08 7.46 4.44
CA GLU A 34 -18.00 8.16 3.74
C GLU A 34 -16.60 7.85 4.30
N GLN A 35 -16.47 6.82 5.14
CA GLN A 35 -15.18 6.40 5.67
C GLN A 35 -14.30 5.86 4.56
N MET A 36 -13.05 6.33 4.52
CA MET A 36 -12.05 5.88 3.57
C MET A 36 -11.05 4.95 4.26
N THR A 37 -11.03 3.69 3.87
CA THR A 37 -10.04 2.72 4.32
C THR A 37 -8.91 2.62 3.28
N VAL A 38 -7.70 2.93 3.71
CA VAL A 38 -6.48 2.87 2.89
C VAL A 38 -5.63 1.71 3.37
N ARG A 39 -5.21 0.85 2.43
CA ARG A 39 -4.38 -0.32 2.69
C ARG A 39 -3.10 -0.27 1.85
N LEU A 40 -1.97 -0.59 2.46
CA LEU A 40 -0.71 -0.85 1.75
C LEU A 40 -0.53 -2.35 1.60
N MET A 41 -0.38 -2.80 0.37
CA MET A 41 -0.21 -4.20 -0.01
C MET A 41 1.17 -4.42 -0.61
N ASP A 42 1.67 -5.66 -0.51
CA ASP A 42 2.75 -6.12 -1.38
C ASP A 42 2.24 -7.06 -2.47
N ARG A 43 3.12 -7.40 -3.43
CA ARG A 43 2.78 -8.25 -4.57
C ARG A 43 2.32 -9.67 -4.19
N ASP A 44 2.59 -10.12 -2.97
CA ASP A 44 2.19 -11.43 -2.46
C ASP A 44 0.81 -11.36 -1.77
N ASP A 45 0.07 -10.26 -1.98
CA ASP A 45 -1.23 -9.93 -1.38
C ASP A 45 -1.21 -9.78 0.15
N ASN A 46 -0.05 -9.50 0.75
CA ASN A 46 0.03 -9.22 2.18
C ASN A 46 -0.42 -7.79 2.48
N GLU A 47 -1.39 -7.63 3.38
CA GLU A 47 -1.76 -6.33 3.95
C GLU A 47 -0.70 -5.91 4.98
N LEU A 48 0.12 -4.93 4.62
CA LEU A 48 1.22 -4.43 5.46
C LEU A 48 0.77 -3.33 6.41
N TYR A 49 -0.18 -2.50 5.96
CA TYR A 49 -0.70 -1.38 6.73
C TYR A 49 -2.15 -1.12 6.38
N LYS A 50 -2.92 -0.68 7.37
CA LYS A 50 -4.32 -0.29 7.22
C LYS A 50 -4.62 0.91 8.10
N VAL A 51 -5.35 1.87 7.53
CA VAL A 51 -5.92 3.00 8.26
C VAL A 51 -7.31 3.30 7.73
N THR A 52 -8.23 3.62 8.63
CA THR A 52 -9.56 4.14 8.27
C THR A 52 -9.58 5.62 8.66
N LEU A 53 -9.96 6.46 7.71
CA LEU A 53 -10.10 7.90 7.88
C LEU A 53 -11.59 8.24 7.91
N ASP A 54 -11.98 9.00 8.93
CA ASP A 54 -13.31 9.60 8.98
C ASP A 54 -13.41 10.77 7.98
N PRO A 55 -14.59 10.99 7.38
CA PRO A 55 -14.79 12.11 6.45
C PRO A 55 -14.64 13.45 7.17
N VAL A 56 -14.02 14.42 6.51
CA VAL A 56 -13.96 15.81 6.98
C VAL A 56 -15.08 16.59 6.32
N GLN A 57 -16.10 16.95 7.08
CA GLN A 57 -17.17 17.84 6.60
C GLN A 57 -16.79 19.31 6.82
N SER A 58 -16.96 20.12 5.77
CA SER A 58 -16.88 21.57 5.89
C SER A 58 -18.21 22.10 6.44
N ALA A 59 -18.15 22.99 7.45
CA ALA A 59 -19.30 23.65 8.06
C ALA A 59 -19.91 24.74 7.16
#